data_AF-C7TP04-F1
#
_entry.id   AF-C7TP04-F1
#
_cell.length_a   1.000
_cell.length_b   1.000
_cell.length_c   1.000
_cell.angle_alpha   90.00
_cell.angle_beta   90.00
_cell.angle_gamma   90.00
#
_symmetry.space_group_name_H-M   'P 1'
#
loop_
_entity.id
_entity.type
_entity.pdbx_description
1 polymer ?
#
loop_
_entity_poly.entity_id
_entity_poly.type
_entity_poly.pdbx_seq_one_letter_code
_entity_poly.pdbx_strand_id
1 'polypeptide(L)'
;MTEDVNLANRSGVGPFSTLLGWFGNAQLGPIYLGSLGVLSLFSGLMWFFTIGIWFWYQAGWNPAVFLRDLFFFSLEPPAPEYGLSFAAPLKEGGLWLIASFFMFVAVWSWWGRTYLRAQALGMGKPHRLGVPLRHLAVDGAGLHPSDPHGVLVGSGSLRHLHAPRLDEQLLARPRQHVLQPLPRSLDQPSSTVRPCSSR
;
A
#
# COMPACT_ATOMS: atom_id res chain seq x y z
N MET A 1 9.22 19.57 -11.28
CA MET A 1 8.93 18.12 -11.40
C MET A 1 9.85 17.41 -10.41
N THR A 2 9.28 16.66 -9.46
CA THR A 2 9.94 15.74 -8.49
C THR A 2 11.01 16.33 -7.54
N GLU A 3 10.75 17.46 -6.89
CA GLU A 3 11.65 18.00 -5.84
C GLU A 3 11.27 17.54 -4.42
N ASP A 4 10.07 16.97 -4.21
CA ASP A 4 9.56 16.56 -2.90
C ASP A 4 9.75 15.06 -2.57
N VAL A 5 10.80 14.41 -3.08
CA VAL A 5 11.12 13.04 -2.64
C VAL A 5 11.95 13.08 -1.36
N ASN A 6 11.34 12.74 -0.23
CA ASN A 6 12.02 12.69 1.06
C ASN A 6 13.15 11.63 1.04
N LEU A 7 14.41 12.09 0.94
CA LEU A 7 15.60 11.24 0.89
C LEU A 7 16.11 10.83 2.27
N ALA A 8 15.63 11.46 3.35
CA ALA A 8 16.11 11.24 4.72
C ALA A 8 15.97 9.78 5.18
N ASN A 9 15.00 9.05 4.64
CA ASN A 9 14.72 7.66 4.99
C ASN A 9 15.54 6.63 4.18
N ARG A 10 16.55 7.06 3.40
CA ARG A 10 17.41 6.16 2.61
C ARG A 10 18.73 5.88 3.33
N SER A 11 19.12 4.61 3.42
CA SER A 11 20.43 4.22 3.96
C SER A 11 21.57 4.66 3.04
N GLY A 12 22.79 4.63 3.56
CA GLY A 12 24.00 4.68 2.72
C GLY A 12 24.07 3.51 1.72
N VAL A 13 24.92 3.67 0.71
CA VAL A 13 25.28 2.58 -0.21
C VAL A 13 26.08 1.53 0.56
N GLY A 14 25.72 0.27 0.41
CA GLY A 14 26.41 -0.85 1.06
C GLY A 14 27.64 -1.31 0.27
N PRO A 15 28.28 -2.40 0.69
CA PRO A 15 29.47 -2.92 0.04
C PRO A 15 29.16 -3.52 -1.33
N PHE A 16 30.18 -3.61 -2.18
CA PHE A 16 30.11 -4.36 -3.43
C PHE A 16 30.55 -5.80 -3.16
N SER A 17 29.72 -6.77 -3.57
CA SER A 17 30.00 -8.20 -3.44
C SER A 17 30.39 -8.78 -4.79
N THR A 18 31.66 -9.18 -4.93
CA THR A 18 32.17 -9.86 -6.13
C THR A 18 31.42 -11.16 -6.40
N LEU A 19 31.00 -11.88 -5.35
CA LEU A 19 30.24 -13.13 -5.48
C LEU A 19 28.86 -12.90 -6.12
N LEU A 20 28.12 -11.89 -5.66
CA LEU A 20 26.83 -11.52 -6.26
C LEU A 20 26.99 -10.91 -7.65
N GLY A 21 28.14 -10.28 -7.91
CA GLY A 21 28.52 -9.75 -9.23
C GLY A 21 28.68 -10.81 -10.32
N TRP A 22 28.97 -12.07 -9.98
CA TRP A 22 29.01 -13.16 -10.96
C TRP A 22 27.61 -13.53 -11.48
N PHE A 23 26.55 -13.27 -10.71
CA PHE A 23 25.17 -13.61 -11.07
C PHE A 23 24.34 -12.38 -11.48
N GLY A 24 24.74 -11.17 -11.10
CA GLY A 24 23.98 -9.95 -11.39
C GLY A 24 24.70 -8.67 -10.93
N ASN A 25 23.95 -7.74 -10.33
CA ASN A 25 24.53 -6.50 -9.83
C ASN A 25 25.31 -6.77 -8.53
N ALA A 26 26.57 -6.31 -8.46
CA ALA A 26 27.45 -6.46 -7.31
C ALA A 26 27.10 -5.51 -6.14
N GLN A 27 26.37 -4.43 -6.40
CA GLN A 27 26.08 -3.42 -5.39
C GLN A 27 24.97 -3.86 -4.43
N LEU A 28 25.26 -3.88 -3.13
CA LEU A 28 24.26 -4.08 -2.08
C LEU A 28 23.78 -2.73 -1.53
N GLY A 29 22.46 -2.50 -1.56
CA GLY A 29 21.87 -1.24 -1.12
C GLY A 29 22.01 -0.08 -2.13
N PRO A 30 21.48 1.12 -1.84
CA PRO A 30 20.87 1.58 -0.58
C PRO A 30 19.41 1.14 -0.40
N ILE A 31 19.04 0.80 0.84
CA ILE A 31 17.66 0.47 1.20
C ILE A 31 17.00 1.68 1.84
N TYR A 32 15.78 2.03 1.45
CA TYR A 32 15.03 3.02 2.22
C TYR A 32 14.25 2.33 3.31
N LEU A 33 14.33 2.82 4.54
CA LEU A 33 13.49 2.47 5.68
C LEU A 33 12.71 3.71 6.11
N GLY A 34 11.40 3.71 5.87
CA GLY A 34 10.48 4.64 6.54
C GLY A 34 9.71 3.90 7.63
N SER A 35 8.78 4.59 8.30
CA SER A 35 8.02 4.07 9.45
C SER A 35 7.37 2.69 9.20
N LEU A 36 6.77 2.48 8.02
CA LEU A 36 6.19 1.17 7.65
C LEU A 36 7.24 0.06 7.46
N GLY A 37 8.45 0.42 7.01
CA GLY A 37 9.54 -0.55 6.89
C GLY A 37 10.06 -0.97 8.26
N VAL A 38 10.21 -0.03 9.19
CA VAL A 38 10.61 -0.32 10.57
C VAL A 38 9.56 -1.16 11.28
N LEU A 39 8.28 -0.78 11.16
CA LEU A 39 7.17 -1.54 11.74
C LEU A 39 7.12 -2.99 11.22
N SER A 40 7.30 -3.17 9.91
CA SER A 40 7.31 -4.50 9.29
C SER A 40 8.47 -5.37 9.79
N LEU A 41 9.68 -4.81 9.87
CA LEU A 41 10.84 -5.55 10.37
C LEU A 41 10.71 -5.85 11.87
N PHE A 42 10.24 -4.90 12.67
CA PHE A 42 10.03 -5.11 14.10
C PHE A 42 8.99 -6.21 14.37
N SER A 43 7.83 -6.14 13.72
CA SER A 43 6.78 -7.16 13.85
C SER A 43 7.22 -8.51 13.31
N GLY A 44 7.94 -8.56 12.18
CA GLY A 44 8.51 -9.79 11.64
C GLY A 44 9.57 -10.42 12.55
N LEU A 45 10.42 -9.60 13.18
CA LEU A 45 11.37 -10.08 14.18
C LEU A 45 10.66 -10.61 15.42
N MET A 46 9.65 -9.90 15.93
CA MET A 46 8.85 -10.37 17.06
C MET A 46 8.15 -11.70 16.77
N TRP A 47 7.63 -11.89 15.56
CA TRP A 47 7.10 -13.17 15.11
C TRP A 47 8.17 -14.29 15.16
N PHE A 48 9.35 -14.05 14.60
CA PHE A 48 10.45 -15.03 14.62
C PHE A 48 10.93 -15.34 16.04
N PHE A 49 11.08 -14.34 16.90
CA PHE A 49 11.46 -14.52 18.31
C PHE A 49 10.38 -15.27 19.11
N THR A 50 9.10 -15.04 18.84
CA THR A 50 8.00 -15.74 19.51
C THR A 50 8.00 -17.23 19.19
N ILE A 51 8.24 -17.61 17.93
CA ILE A 51 8.40 -19.02 17.55
C ILE A 51 9.69 -19.59 18.15
N GLY A 52 10.78 -18.83 18.07
CA GLY A 52 12.08 -19.24 18.59
C GLY A 52 12.04 -19.58 20.08
N ILE A 53 11.49 -18.70 20.92
CA ILE A 53 11.42 -18.94 22.37
C ILE A 53 10.57 -20.16 22.71
N TRP A 54 9.53 -20.44 21.91
CA TRP A 54 8.74 -21.65 22.06
C TRP A 54 9.52 -22.92 21.69
N PHE A 55 10.32 -22.88 20.63
CA PHE A 55 11.17 -24.03 20.25
C PHE A 55 12.27 -24.27 21.29
N TRP A 56 12.82 -23.20 21.87
CA TRP A 56 13.75 -23.32 23.00
C TRP A 56 13.10 -23.94 24.24
N TYR A 57 11.83 -23.61 24.51
CA TYR A 57 11.05 -24.24 25.56
C TYR A 57 10.83 -25.74 25.30
N GLN A 58 10.48 -26.14 24.07
CA GLN A 58 10.34 -27.55 23.69
C GLN A 58 11.66 -28.32 23.78
N ALA A 59 12.78 -27.68 23.47
CA ALA A 59 14.12 -28.25 23.61
C ALA A 59 14.60 -28.34 25.07
N GLY A 60 13.82 -27.88 26.06
CA GLY A 60 14.21 -27.87 27.47
C GLY A 60 15.46 -27.03 27.74
N TRP A 61 15.67 -25.96 26.96
CA TRP A 61 16.87 -25.11 27.02
C TRP A 61 18.20 -25.81 26.70
N ASN A 62 18.16 -26.99 26.09
CA ASN A 62 19.36 -27.71 25.66
C ASN A 62 19.68 -27.39 24.18
N PRO A 63 20.81 -26.73 23.87
CA PRO A 63 21.15 -26.35 22.49
C PRO A 63 21.41 -27.55 21.57
N ALA A 64 21.86 -28.69 22.10
CA ALA A 64 22.07 -29.90 21.30
C ALA A 64 20.74 -30.51 20.84
N VAL A 65 19.75 -30.54 21.74
CA VAL A 65 18.39 -30.98 21.42
C VAL A 65 17.73 -30.00 20.46
N PHE A 66 17.96 -28.69 20.65
CA PHE A 66 17.42 -27.66 19.77
C PHE A 66 17.84 -27.83 18.31
N LEU A 67 19.14 -28.08 18.06
CA LEU A 67 19.64 -28.30 16.70
C LEU A 67 19.22 -29.65 16.10
N ARG A 68 19.10 -30.68 16.93
CA ARG A 68 18.65 -32.01 16.49
C ARG A 68 17.18 -31.98 16.04
N ASP A 69 16.33 -31.33 16.83
CA ASP A 69 14.87 -31.38 16.67
C ASP A 69 14.29 -30.12 16.00
N LEU A 70 15.13 -29.22 15.48
CA LEU A 70 14.71 -27.92 14.94
C LEU A 70 13.58 -28.00 13.92
N PHE A 71 13.60 -29.03 13.06
CA PHE A 71 12.58 -29.26 12.03
C PHE A 71 11.35 -30.04 12.52
N PHE A 72 11.41 -30.59 13.74
CA PHE A 72 10.34 -31.37 14.34
C PHE A 72 9.50 -30.55 15.34
N PHE A 73 10.04 -29.43 15.84
CA PHE A 73 9.27 -28.54 16.71
C PHE A 73 8.13 -27.85 15.98
N SER A 74 7.00 -27.73 16.68
CA SER A 74 5.78 -27.12 16.16
C SER A 74 5.20 -26.14 17.17
N LEU A 75 4.64 -25.05 16.66
CA LEU A 75 3.77 -24.16 17.42
C LEU A 75 2.34 -24.50 17.01
N GLU A 76 1.63 -25.24 17.86
CA GLU A 76 0.28 -25.74 17.53
C GLU A 76 -0.78 -24.64 17.66
N PRO A 77 -1.79 -24.61 16.76
CA PRO A 77 -2.95 -23.74 16.90
C PRO A 77 -3.81 -24.16 18.11
N PRO A 78 -4.68 -23.26 18.62
CA PRO A 78 -5.58 -23.60 19.71
C PRO A 78 -6.51 -24.76 19.34
N ALA A 79 -6.82 -25.60 20.34
CA ALA A 79 -7.72 -26.72 20.16
C ALA A 79 -9.12 -26.23 19.71
N PRO A 80 -9.91 -27.08 18.99
CA PRO A 80 -11.23 -26.71 18.49
C PRO A 80 -12.21 -26.22 19.58
N GLU A 81 -12.01 -26.67 20.82
CA GLU A 81 -12.79 -26.26 22.01
C GLU A 81 -12.79 -24.74 22.22
N TYR A 82 -11.71 -24.05 21.85
CA TYR A 82 -11.60 -22.60 21.99
C TYR A 82 -12.25 -21.83 20.83
N GLY A 83 -12.69 -22.51 19.76
CA GLY A 83 -13.34 -21.87 18.61
C GLY A 83 -12.56 -20.67 18.07
N LEU A 84 -13.24 -19.53 17.92
CA LEU A 84 -12.63 -18.24 17.51
C LEU A 84 -12.30 -17.33 18.71
N SER A 85 -12.33 -17.86 19.93
CA SER A 85 -12.02 -17.06 21.10
C SER A 85 -10.51 -16.79 21.20
N PHE A 86 -10.16 -15.55 21.54
CA PHE A 86 -8.77 -15.16 21.84
C PHE A 86 -8.34 -15.58 23.25
N ALA A 87 -9.17 -16.34 23.97
CA ALA A 87 -8.99 -16.68 25.38
C ALA A 87 -8.24 -18.00 25.61
N ALA A 88 -7.65 -18.60 24.56
CA ALA A 88 -6.86 -19.82 24.70
C ALA A 88 -5.61 -19.58 25.59
N PRO A 89 -5.29 -20.49 26.52
CA PRO A 89 -4.10 -20.39 27.35
C PRO A 89 -2.81 -20.27 26.53
N LEU A 90 -1.80 -19.57 27.05
CA LEU A 90 -0.55 -19.28 26.33
C LEU A 90 0.15 -20.53 25.78
N LYS A 91 0.13 -21.64 26.54
CA LYS A 91 0.74 -22.92 26.15
C LYS A 91 -0.14 -23.77 25.23
N GLU A 92 -1.43 -23.46 25.12
CA GLU A 92 -2.44 -24.25 24.41
C GLU A 92 -2.95 -23.51 23.17
N GLY A 93 -2.06 -22.75 22.51
CA GLY A 93 -2.35 -22.03 21.27
C GLY A 93 -2.46 -20.52 21.40
N GLY A 94 -2.40 -19.95 22.61
CA GLY A 94 -2.34 -18.49 22.79
C GLY A 94 -1.09 -17.87 22.13
N LEU A 95 0.07 -18.53 22.26
CA LEU A 95 1.30 -18.09 21.57
C LEU A 95 1.17 -18.15 20.04
N TRP A 96 0.39 -19.09 19.50
CA TRP A 96 0.12 -19.18 18.07
C TRP A 96 -0.68 -17.99 17.55
N LEU A 97 -1.68 -17.53 18.31
CA LEU A 97 -2.46 -16.34 17.96
C LEU A 97 -1.60 -15.07 17.97
N ILE A 98 -0.75 -14.92 18.99
CA ILE A 98 0.17 -13.78 19.11
C ILE A 98 1.18 -13.77 17.95
N ALA A 99 1.79 -14.92 17.66
CA ALA A 99 2.71 -15.06 16.53
C ALA A 99 2.03 -14.73 15.20
N SER A 100 0.81 -15.26 14.98
CA SER A 100 0.03 -15.00 13.77
C SER A 100 -0.35 -13.53 13.62
N PHE A 101 -0.69 -12.85 14.72
CA PHE A 101 -0.97 -11.41 14.71
C PHE A 101 0.26 -10.58 14.30
N PHE A 102 1.43 -10.86 14.89
CA PHE A 102 2.66 -10.14 14.50
C PHE A 102 3.05 -10.42 13.05
N MET A 103 2.89 -11.66 12.57
CA MET A 103 3.10 -12.01 11.17
C MET A 103 2.14 -11.25 10.24
N PHE A 104 0.86 -11.17 10.60
CA PHE A 104 -0.15 -10.44 9.84
C PHE A 104 0.21 -8.96 9.69
N VAL A 105 0.57 -8.30 10.79
CA VAL A 105 1.03 -6.90 10.77
C VAL A 105 2.28 -6.74 9.91
N ALA A 106 3.24 -7.67 10.00
CA ALA A 106 4.48 -7.64 9.22
C ALA A 106 4.20 -7.70 7.70
N VAL A 107 3.33 -8.61 7.26
CA VAL A 107 2.98 -8.79 5.84
C VAL A 107 2.19 -7.61 5.31
N TRP A 108 1.17 -7.12 6.02
CA TRP A 108 0.36 -5.99 5.56
C TRP A 108 1.13 -4.68 5.52
N SER A 109 1.98 -4.43 6.53
CA SER A 109 2.87 -3.26 6.51
C SER A 109 3.92 -3.35 5.41
N TRP A 110 4.44 -4.54 5.11
CA TRP A 110 5.33 -4.75 3.97
C TRP A 110 4.62 -4.53 2.63
N TRP A 111 3.38 -5.00 2.50
CA TRP A 111 2.57 -4.76 1.32
C TRP A 111 2.33 -3.26 1.10
N GLY A 112 1.93 -2.53 2.14
CA GLY A 112 1.80 -1.07 2.10
C GLY A 112 3.10 -0.37 1.68
N ARG A 113 4.26 -0.85 2.17
CA ARG A 113 5.58 -0.37 1.75
C ARG A 113 5.84 -0.57 0.25
N THR A 114 5.49 -1.72 -0.33
CA THR A 114 5.67 -1.95 -1.78
C THR A 114 4.81 -1.00 -2.62
N TYR A 115 3.58 -0.73 -2.19
CA TYR A 115 2.68 0.20 -2.87
C TYR A 115 3.19 1.64 -2.84
N LEU A 116 3.58 2.14 -1.66
CA LEU A 116 4.08 3.51 -1.52
C LEU A 116 5.40 3.72 -2.30
N ARG A 117 6.21 2.67 -2.47
CA ARG A 117 7.44 2.77 -3.28
C ARG A 117 7.16 2.96 -4.74
N ALA A 118 6.25 2.18 -5.30
CA ALA A 118 5.86 2.35 -6.68
C ALA A 118 5.25 3.75 -6.91
N GLN A 119 4.43 4.24 -5.98
CA GLN A 119 3.87 5.58 -6.04
C GLN A 119 4.94 6.69 -5.99
N ALA A 120 5.91 6.58 -5.08
CA ALA A 120 6.99 7.56 -4.95
C ALA A 120 7.91 7.62 -6.18
N LEU A 121 8.06 6.51 -6.90
CA LEU A 121 8.81 6.46 -8.16
C LEU A 121 7.96 6.84 -9.39
N GLY A 122 6.69 7.19 -9.21
CA GLY A 122 5.77 7.50 -10.32
C GLY A 122 5.52 6.31 -11.26
N MET A 123 5.88 5.10 -10.84
CA MET A 123 5.63 3.88 -11.60
C MET A 123 4.15 3.53 -11.52
N GLY A 124 3.62 2.89 -12.57
CA GLY A 124 2.28 2.31 -12.52
C GLY A 124 2.12 1.49 -11.25
N LYS A 125 1.03 1.72 -10.51
CA LYS A 125 0.77 1.00 -9.25
C LYS A 125 0.87 -0.50 -9.55
N PRO A 126 1.59 -1.30 -8.74
CA PRO A 126 1.77 -2.73 -8.99
C PRO A 126 0.43 -3.46 -9.12
N HIS A 127 -0.63 -2.89 -8.53
CA HIS A 127 -2.00 -3.36 -8.62
C HIS A 127 -2.78 -2.60 -9.74
N ARG A 128 -2.66 -2.98 -11.00
CA ARG A 128 -3.85 -2.87 -11.90
C ARG A 128 -4.83 -4.01 -11.58
N LEU A 129 -5.07 -4.24 -10.28
CA LEU A 129 -5.92 -5.26 -9.66
C LEU A 129 -6.73 -4.62 -8.52
N GLY A 130 -7.54 -3.60 -8.83
CA GLY A 130 -8.81 -3.34 -8.14
C GLY A 130 -8.94 -2.75 -6.71
N VAL A 131 -7.92 -2.46 -5.90
CA VAL A 131 -8.11 -1.89 -4.54
C VAL A 131 -7.72 -0.40 -4.41
N PRO A 132 -8.69 0.54 -4.35
CA PRO A 132 -8.41 1.98 -4.19
C PRO A 132 -8.11 2.34 -2.72
N LEU A 133 -6.90 2.01 -2.24
CA LEU A 133 -6.45 2.35 -0.88
C LEU A 133 -5.91 3.81 -0.79
N ARG A 134 -6.74 4.79 -1.13
CA ARG A 134 -6.38 6.22 -1.12
C ARG A 134 -6.58 6.93 0.23
N HIS A 135 -7.07 6.23 1.26
CA HIS A 135 -7.50 6.84 2.53
C HIS A 135 -6.79 6.28 3.78
N LEU A 136 -5.77 5.43 3.64
CA LEU A 136 -5.05 4.84 4.77
C LEU A 136 -3.59 5.31 4.90
N ALA A 137 -3.23 6.40 4.21
CA ALA A 137 -2.00 7.11 4.55
C ALA A 137 -2.20 7.71 5.95
N VAL A 138 -1.60 7.05 6.94
CA VAL A 138 -1.41 7.57 8.29
C VAL A 138 -0.72 8.92 8.15
N ASP A 139 -1.45 9.99 8.45
CA ASP A 139 -0.94 11.34 8.60
C ASP A 139 0.05 11.35 9.77
N GLY A 140 1.32 11.22 9.43
CA GLY A 140 2.42 11.42 10.35
C GLY A 140 2.54 12.89 10.69
N ALA A 141 2.00 13.26 11.86
CA ALA A 141 2.45 14.32 12.75
C ALA A 141 3.01 15.60 12.11
N GLY A 142 2.21 16.67 12.20
CA GLY A 142 2.69 18.03 12.02
C GLY A 142 3.87 18.32 12.95
N LEU A 143 5.01 18.64 12.35
CA LEU A 143 6.08 19.40 12.98
C LEU A 143 6.28 20.65 12.13
N HIS A 144 5.70 21.73 12.66
CA HIS A 144 5.83 23.10 12.20
C HIS A 144 7.29 23.56 12.34
N PRO A 145 8.01 23.92 11.26
CA PRO A 145 9.23 24.70 11.41
C PRO A 145 8.85 26.14 11.74
N SER A 146 9.33 26.62 12.87
CA SER A 146 9.23 28.01 13.30
C SER A 146 9.86 28.93 12.26
N ASP A 147 9.08 29.82 11.64
CA ASP A 147 9.60 30.92 10.85
C ASP A 147 10.32 31.94 11.77
N PRO A 148 11.56 32.38 11.47
CA PRO A 148 12.27 33.40 12.24
C PRO A 148 11.89 34.85 11.90
N HIS A 149 10.82 35.09 11.13
CA HIS A 149 10.45 36.43 10.70
C HIS A 149 9.04 36.79 11.18
N GLY A 150 9.02 37.45 12.34
CA GLY A 150 7.82 38.04 12.91
C GLY A 150 7.26 39.12 11.99
N VAL A 151 6.06 38.88 11.46
CA VAL A 151 5.15 39.92 11.00
C VAL A 151 3.79 39.62 11.60
N LEU A 152 3.50 40.29 12.72
CA LEU A 152 2.14 40.39 13.26
C LEU A 152 1.39 41.43 12.42
N VAL A 153 0.41 41.00 11.62
CA VAL A 153 -0.61 41.91 11.09
C VAL A 153 -1.94 41.56 11.73
N GLY A 154 -2.51 42.60 12.35
CA GLY A 154 -3.64 42.54 13.24
C GLY A 154 -4.98 42.25 12.56
N SER A 155 -5.86 41.72 13.41
CA SER A 155 -7.31 41.85 13.44
C SER A 155 -7.94 42.83 12.45
N GLY A 156 -8.85 42.32 11.63
CA GLY A 156 -9.70 43.13 10.76
C GLY A 156 -10.84 42.34 10.12
N SER A 157 -12.01 42.42 10.75
CA SER A 157 -13.34 42.40 10.11
C SER A 157 -13.82 41.12 9.41
N LEU A 158 -14.74 40.42 10.09
CA LEU A 158 -15.84 39.68 9.46
C LEU A 158 -16.54 40.58 8.42
N ARG A 159 -16.36 40.27 7.13
CA ARG A 159 -17.31 40.53 6.04
C ARG A 159 -16.83 39.81 4.79
N HIS A 160 -17.78 39.19 4.08
CA HIS A 160 -17.65 38.48 2.80
C HIS A 160 -17.34 36.98 2.90
N LEU A 161 -18.36 36.21 3.29
CA LEU A 161 -18.62 34.90 2.68
C LEU A 161 -18.61 35.05 1.15
N HIS A 162 -17.69 34.37 0.47
CA HIS A 162 -17.79 34.13 -0.97
C HIS A 162 -18.16 32.66 -1.17
N ALA A 163 -19.43 32.42 -1.50
CA ALA A 163 -19.92 31.11 -1.88
C ALA A 163 -19.22 30.65 -3.18
N PRO A 164 -18.79 29.37 -3.27
CA PRO A 164 -18.21 28.85 -4.50
C PRO A 164 -19.28 28.76 -5.59
N ARG A 165 -19.02 29.45 -6.69
CA ARG A 165 -19.78 29.49 -7.94
C ARG A 165 -19.76 28.10 -8.61
N LEU A 166 -20.62 27.22 -8.13
CA LEU A 166 -21.01 25.97 -8.79
C LEU A 166 -22.07 26.31 -9.83
N ASP A 167 -21.68 26.68 -11.06
CA ASP A 167 -22.57 26.62 -12.22
C ASP A 167 -21.74 26.75 -13.51
N GLU A 168 -22.17 26.06 -14.57
CA GLU A 168 -21.62 25.95 -15.95
C GLU A 168 -20.69 24.77 -16.27
N GLN A 169 -19.63 24.47 -15.52
CA GLN A 169 -18.71 23.37 -15.95
C GLN A 169 -19.21 21.95 -15.62
N LEU A 170 -20.02 21.78 -14.57
CA LEU A 170 -20.52 20.47 -14.13
C LEU A 170 -21.65 19.93 -15.02
N LEU A 171 -22.38 20.81 -15.70
CA LEU A 171 -23.54 20.46 -16.55
C LEU A 171 -23.19 20.32 -18.05
N ALA A 172 -21.96 20.62 -18.46
CA ALA A 172 -21.53 20.48 -19.86
C ALA A 172 -21.08 19.05 -20.22
N ARG A 173 -20.60 18.26 -19.25
CA ARG A 173 -20.13 16.87 -19.46
C ARG A 173 -21.21 15.81 -19.76
N PRO A 174 -22.45 15.87 -19.21
CA PRO A 174 -23.46 14.85 -19.49
C PRO A 174 -24.22 15.07 -20.82
N ARG A 175 -24.18 16.27 -21.41
CA ARG A 175 -25.01 16.60 -22.59
C ARG A 175 -24.51 16.00 -23.92
N GLN A 176 -23.25 15.56 -24.00
CA GLN A 176 -22.68 15.01 -25.24
C GLN A 176 -23.10 13.55 -25.52
N HIS A 177 -23.61 12.81 -24.54
CA HIS A 177 -23.94 11.39 -24.72
C HIS A 177 -25.36 11.14 -25.27
N VAL A 178 -26.20 12.17 -25.41
CA VAL A 178 -27.65 12.02 -25.72
C VAL A 178 -28.00 12.29 -27.19
N LEU A 179 -27.06 12.79 -28.01
CA LEU A 179 -27.33 13.08 -29.43
C LEU A 179 -26.36 12.33 -30.35
N GLN A 180 -26.44 11.00 -30.35
CA GLN A 180 -26.03 10.24 -31.53
C GLN A 180 -27.14 10.35 -32.58
N PRO A 181 -26.86 10.79 -33.82
CA PRO A 181 -27.80 10.57 -34.91
C PRO A 181 -27.83 9.07 -35.26
N LEU A 182 -29.01 8.46 -35.12
CA LEU A 182 -29.33 7.09 -35.49
C LEU A 182 -28.95 6.81 -36.98
N PRO A 183 -28.36 5.65 -37.33
CA PRO A 183 -28.16 5.29 -38.73
C PRO A 183 -29.51 5.11 -39.42
N ARG A 184 -29.83 6.01 -40.36
CA ARG A 184 -30.94 5.84 -41.31
C ARG A 184 -30.56 4.74 -42.31
N SER A 185 -30.92 3.51 -41.99
CA SER A 185 -31.08 2.43 -42.95
C SER A 185 -32.44 1.78 -42.69
N LEU A 186 -33.18 1.54 -43.77
CA LEU A 186 -34.59 1.13 -43.85
C LEU A 186 -35.56 2.31 -43.97
N ASP A 187 -35.73 2.78 -45.20
CA ASP A 187 -37.06 2.84 -45.83
C ASP A 187 -36.89 3.22 -47.31
N GLN A 188 -36.98 2.19 -48.16
CA GLN A 188 -37.31 2.33 -49.56
C GLN A 188 -38.81 2.07 -49.68
N PRO A 189 -39.53 2.92 -50.41
CA PRO A 189 -40.42 2.37 -51.40
C PRO A 189 -40.24 3.00 -52.78
N SER A 190 -40.44 2.14 -53.75
CA SER A 190 -40.49 2.35 -55.20
C SER A 190 -41.42 3.48 -55.65
N SER A 191 -40.91 4.36 -56.52
CA SER A 191 -41.68 4.87 -57.67
C SER A 191 -40.76 5.55 -58.70
N THR A 192 -40.56 4.85 -59.81
CA THR A 192 -40.68 5.30 -61.20
C THR A 192 -40.62 6.81 -61.49
N VAL A 193 -39.74 7.22 -62.42
CA VAL A 193 -40.03 7.97 -63.67
C VAL A 193 -38.73 8.61 -64.22
N ARG A 194 -38.35 8.27 -65.46
CA ARG A 194 -37.38 9.00 -66.31
C ARG A 194 -38.04 10.27 -66.88
N PRO A 195 -37.30 11.33 -67.24
CA PRO A 195 -36.81 11.49 -68.64
C PRO A 195 -35.39 12.10 -68.70
N CYS A 196 -34.49 11.69 -69.59
CA CYS A 196 -34.32 12.01 -71.02
C CYS A 196 -33.68 13.40 -71.33
N SER A 197 -32.76 13.40 -72.31
CA SER A 197 -32.14 14.54 -73.05
C SER A 197 -30.97 15.25 -72.36
N SER A 198 -29.71 15.00 -72.69
CA SER A 198 -28.93 15.47 -73.86
C SER A 198 -28.79 17.00 -73.98
N ARG A 199 -27.65 17.55 -73.56
CA ARG A 199 -26.58 18.12 -74.40
C ARG A 199 -25.49 18.71 -73.52
#